data_AF-A0A661A1T9-F1
#
_entry.id   AF-A0A661A1T9-F1
#
_cell.length_a   1.000
_cell.length_b   1.000
_cell.length_c   1.000
_cell.angle_alpha   90.00
_cell.angle_beta   90.00
_cell.angle_gamma   90.00
#
_symmetry.space_group_name_H-M   'P 1'
#
loop_
_entity.id
_entity.type
_entity.pdbx_description
1 polymer ?
#
loop_
_entity_poly.entity_id
_entity_poly.type
_entity_poly.pdbx_seq_one_letter_code
_entity_poly.pdbx_strand_id
1 'polypeptide(L)'
;MVHSDEHRAYPPAIRAVPCRIRHTTTNSKRRRTGQNPLFPVNELDLLIRHSQSNHKRETIAFSKRRQASAERLSILQVWRNYIKWHREKKPGQTPAMLKGLLSERLTIGDLLGKRLFPGRIALPPRWREYYRRTVRTRTLATNRVHDLDYAF
;
A
#
# COMPACT_ATOMS: atom_id res chain seq x y z
N MET A 1 -8.68 -4.70 -16.53
CA MET A 1 -9.03 -6.09 -16.14
C MET A 1 -8.88 -6.19 -14.63
N VAL A 2 -9.83 -6.81 -13.93
CA VAL A 2 -9.86 -6.94 -12.46
C VAL A 2 -10.06 -8.41 -12.11
N HIS A 3 -9.23 -8.94 -11.21
CA HIS A 3 -9.35 -10.29 -10.68
C HIS A 3 -9.91 -10.27 -9.25
N SER A 4 -10.87 -11.14 -8.96
CA SER A 4 -11.34 -11.37 -7.59
C SER A 4 -11.70 -12.84 -7.38
N ASP A 5 -12.08 -13.19 -6.16
CA ASP A 5 -12.84 -14.41 -5.94
C ASP A 5 -14.31 -14.24 -6.37
N GLU A 6 -15.14 -15.24 -6.10
CA GLU A 6 -16.57 -15.27 -6.42
C GLU A 6 -17.45 -14.57 -5.35
N HIS A 7 -16.88 -13.71 -4.50
CA HIS A 7 -17.64 -13.05 -3.44
C HIS A 7 -18.73 -12.14 -3.99
N ARG A 8 -19.95 -12.29 -3.45
CA ARG A 8 -21.18 -11.65 -3.94
C ARG A 8 -21.17 -10.12 -3.90
N ALA A 9 -20.29 -9.52 -3.09
CA ALA A 9 -20.15 -8.06 -3.00
C ALA A 9 -19.41 -7.44 -4.19
N TYR A 10 -18.60 -8.19 -4.94
CA TYR A 10 -17.82 -7.61 -6.04
C TYR A 10 -18.65 -7.18 -7.25
N PRO A 11 -19.59 -7.99 -7.78
CA PRO A 11 -20.40 -7.58 -8.93
C PRO A 11 -21.14 -6.24 -8.77
N PRO A 12 -21.87 -5.95 -7.67
CA PRO A 12 -22.52 -4.65 -7.51
C PRO A 12 -21.52 -3.50 -7.39
N ALA A 13 -20.40 -3.72 -6.69
CA ALA A 13 -19.36 -2.69 -6.54
C ALA A 13 -18.69 -2.36 -7.88
N ILE A 14 -18.41 -3.36 -8.72
CA ILE A 14 -17.82 -3.18 -10.05
C ILE A 14 -18.78 -2.46 -10.98
N ARG A 15 -20.08 -2.79 -10.94
CA ARG A 15 -21.11 -2.09 -11.74
C ARG A 15 -21.27 -0.61 -11.35
N ALA A 16 -21.00 -0.25 -10.10
CA ALA A 16 -21.11 1.13 -9.63
C ALA A 16 -19.96 2.02 -10.11
N VAL A 17 -18.88 1.46 -10.67
CA VAL A 17 -17.75 2.25 -11.19
C VAL A 17 -18.08 2.71 -12.61
N PRO A 18 -17.97 4.03 -12.93
CA PRO A 18 -18.31 4.56 -14.25
C PRO A 18 -17.20 4.30 -15.29
N CYS A 19 -16.78 3.04 -15.46
CA CYS A 19 -15.86 2.63 -16.51
C CYS A 19 -16.05 1.16 -16.92
N ARG A 20 -15.58 0.79 -18.12
CA ARG A 20 -15.67 -0.58 -18.62
C ARG A 20 -14.63 -1.46 -17.91
N ILE A 21 -15.08 -2.35 -17.04
CA ILE A 21 -14.23 -3.28 -16.30
C ILE A 21 -14.43 -4.70 -16.81
N ARG A 22 -13.38 -5.31 -17.37
CA ARG A 22 -13.32 -6.77 -17.57
C ARG A 22 -13.04 -7.42 -16.21
N HIS A 23 -14.07 -8.02 -15.61
CA HIS A 23 -13.99 -8.74 -14.34
C HIS A 23 -13.78 -10.23 -14.58
N THR A 24 -12.82 -10.84 -13.89
CA THR A 24 -12.51 -12.27 -13.98
C THR A 24 -12.46 -12.85 -12.58
N THR A 25 -13.32 -13.83 -12.30
CA THR A 25 -13.41 -14.47 -11.00
C THR A 25 -12.56 -15.73 -10.95
N THR A 26 -12.04 -16.04 -9.77
CA THR A 26 -11.36 -17.30 -9.48
C THR A 26 -12.10 -18.01 -8.35
N ASN A 27 -12.52 -19.25 -8.58
CA ASN A 27 -13.20 -20.02 -7.55
C ASN A 27 -12.33 -20.18 -6.29
N SER A 28 -12.91 -19.93 -5.12
CA SER A 28 -12.20 -19.93 -3.84
C SER A 28 -11.68 -21.32 -3.43
N LYS A 29 -12.25 -22.39 -3.97
CA LYS A 29 -11.80 -23.78 -3.77
C LYS A 29 -10.60 -24.15 -4.63
N ARG A 30 -10.22 -23.33 -5.62
CA ARG A 30 -9.00 -23.57 -6.40
C ARG A 30 -7.79 -23.58 -5.47
N ARG A 31 -6.87 -24.50 -5.77
CA ARG A 31 -5.64 -24.66 -4.99
C ARG A 31 -4.88 -23.33 -4.92
N ARG A 32 -4.44 -22.97 -3.70
CA ARG A 32 -3.66 -21.76 -3.44
C ARG A 32 -2.19 -22.03 -3.75
N THR A 33 -1.85 -22.05 -5.03
CA THR A 33 -0.46 -22.16 -5.53
C THR A 33 -0.02 -20.84 -6.14
N GLY A 34 1.28 -20.71 -6.45
CA GLY A 34 1.79 -19.56 -7.20
C GLY A 34 1.17 -19.37 -8.59
N GLN A 35 0.53 -20.41 -9.15
CA GLN A 35 -0.19 -20.36 -10.42
C GLN A 35 -1.62 -19.82 -10.27
N ASN A 36 -2.10 -19.65 -9.04
CA ASN A 36 -3.42 -19.08 -8.80
C ASN A 36 -3.40 -17.59 -9.21
N PRO A 37 -4.34 -17.11 -10.05
CA PRO A 37 -4.41 -15.70 -10.44
C PRO A 37 -4.53 -14.73 -9.25
N LEU A 38 -5.07 -15.19 -8.12
CA LEU A 38 -5.20 -14.43 -6.89
C LEU A 38 -3.97 -14.53 -5.98
N PHE A 39 -2.95 -15.31 -6.33
CA PHE A 39 -1.73 -15.44 -5.52
C PHE A 39 -1.09 -14.08 -5.19
N PRO A 40 -0.89 -13.15 -6.14
CA PRO A 40 -0.23 -11.88 -5.86
C PRO A 40 -0.99 -11.00 -4.84
N VAL A 41 -2.34 -10.97 -4.94
CA VAL A 41 -3.17 -10.19 -4.01
C VAL A 41 -3.21 -10.85 -2.63
N ASN A 42 -3.32 -12.18 -2.57
CA ASN A 42 -3.32 -12.91 -1.30
C ASN A 42 -1.97 -12.82 -0.58
N GLU A 43 -0.86 -12.88 -1.32
CA GLU A 43 0.48 -12.69 -0.77
C GLU A 43 0.64 -11.26 -0.22
N LEU A 44 0.22 -10.25 -0.99
CA LEU A 44 0.30 -8.87 -0.55
C LEU A 44 -0.54 -8.62 0.70
N ASP A 45 -1.77 -9.12 0.73
CA ASP A 45 -2.68 -9.03 1.87
C ASP A 45 -2.12 -9.74 3.12
N LEU A 46 -1.52 -10.92 2.95
CA LEU A 46 -0.78 -11.60 4.02
C LEU A 46 0.38 -10.75 4.55
N LEU A 47 1.18 -10.16 3.66
CA LEU A 47 2.31 -9.30 4.04
C LEU A 47 1.87 -8.02 4.74
N ILE A 48 0.80 -7.38 4.26
CA ILE A 48 0.20 -6.20 4.90
C ILE A 48 -0.16 -6.54 6.34
N ARG A 49 -0.95 -7.60 6.54
CA ARG A 49 -1.34 -8.01 7.88
C ARG A 49 -0.15 -8.42 8.72
N HIS A 50 0.82 -9.18 8.19
CA HIS A 50 1.96 -9.65 8.97
C HIS A 50 2.83 -8.49 9.47
N SER A 51 3.19 -7.57 8.57
CA SER A 51 4.18 -6.52 8.83
C SER A 51 3.61 -5.22 9.38
N GLN A 52 2.28 -5.04 9.39
CA GLN A 52 1.64 -3.79 9.80
C GLN A 52 0.49 -4.08 10.76
N SER A 53 0.72 -3.89 12.06
CA SER A 53 -0.28 -4.15 13.11
C SER A 53 -1.56 -3.32 12.97
N ASN A 54 -1.45 -2.10 12.42
CA ASN A 54 -2.59 -1.22 12.16
C ASN A 54 -3.57 -1.74 11.11
N HIS A 55 -3.18 -2.75 10.33
CA HIS A 55 -4.01 -3.40 9.31
C HIS A 55 -4.55 -4.78 9.75
N LYS A 56 -4.24 -5.21 10.99
CA LYS A 56 -4.72 -6.49 11.54
C LYS A 56 -6.11 -6.35 12.16
N ARG A 57 -6.23 -5.47 13.15
CA ARG A 57 -7.40 -5.29 14.02
C ARG A 57 -7.42 -3.86 14.56
N GLU A 58 -8.59 -3.40 14.96
CA GLU A 58 -8.76 -2.11 15.64
C GLU A 58 -8.30 -2.23 17.10
N THR A 59 -7.01 -2.05 17.33
CA THR A 59 -6.39 -1.98 18.68
C THR A 59 -5.68 -0.65 18.88
N ILE A 60 -4.88 -0.50 19.94
CA ILE A 60 -4.06 0.69 20.20
C ILE A 60 -3.16 1.04 18.99
N ALA A 61 -2.72 0.04 18.21
CA ALA A 61 -1.89 0.25 17.03
C ALA A 61 -2.67 0.73 15.78
N PHE A 62 -4.01 0.78 15.83
CA PHE A 62 -4.84 1.14 14.69
C PHE A 62 -4.64 2.59 14.24
N SER A 63 -4.71 2.80 12.93
CA SER A 63 -4.59 4.14 12.35
C SER A 63 -5.86 4.95 12.57
N LYS A 64 -5.81 5.92 13.50
CA LYS A 64 -6.95 6.81 13.80
C LYS A 64 -7.42 7.64 12.61
N ARG A 65 -6.51 8.01 11.71
CA ARG A 65 -6.78 8.82 10.51
C ARG A 65 -6.63 7.95 9.27
N ARG A 66 -7.56 8.05 8.31
CA ARG A 66 -7.54 7.21 7.09
C ARG A 66 -6.27 7.38 6.26
N GLN A 67 -5.72 8.59 6.19
CA GLN A 67 -4.49 8.90 5.46
C GLN A 67 -3.27 8.25 6.11
N ALA A 68 -3.24 8.10 7.44
CA ALA A 68 -2.16 7.42 8.13
C ALA A 68 -2.10 5.93 7.76
N SER A 69 -3.27 5.31 7.56
CA SER A 69 -3.35 3.92 7.07
C SER A 69 -2.76 3.77 5.66
N ALA A 70 -3.00 4.75 4.77
CA ALA A 70 -2.43 4.77 3.42
C ALA A 70 -0.91 5.02 3.42
N GLU A 71 -0.41 5.93 4.26
CA GLU A 71 1.02 6.19 4.41
C GLU A 71 1.77 4.94 4.91
N ARG A 72 1.18 4.18 5.84
CA ARG A 72 1.73 2.89 6.27
C ARG A 72 1.89 1.90 5.11
N LEU A 73 0.93 1.84 4.19
CA LEU A 73 1.05 1.01 2.98
C LEU A 73 2.15 1.53 2.04
N SER A 74 2.42 2.84 2.05
CA SER A 74 3.50 3.43 1.24
C SER A 74 4.87 3.00 1.75
N ILE A 75 5.05 2.95 3.07
CA ILE A 75 6.25 2.40 3.71
C ILE A 75 6.42 0.93 3.33
N LEU A 76 5.34 0.13 3.38
CA LEU A 76 5.37 -1.27 2.96
C LEU A 76 5.79 -1.40 1.49
N GLN A 77 5.28 -0.55 0.60
CA GLN A 77 5.61 -0.57 -0.82
C GLN A 77 7.11 -0.32 -1.04
N VAL A 78 7.69 0.65 -0.33
CA VAL A 78 9.14 0.93 -0.42
C VAL A 78 9.94 -0.25 0.12
N TRP A 79 9.62 -0.70 1.33
CA TRP A 79 10.32 -1.81 1.98
C TRP A 79 10.24 -3.10 1.15
N ARG A 80 9.04 -3.53 0.74
CA ARG A 80 8.82 -4.79 0.01
C ARG A 80 9.52 -4.79 -1.34
N ASN A 81 9.51 -3.68 -2.07
CA ASN A 81 9.97 -3.66 -3.46
C ASN A 81 11.45 -3.30 -3.61
N TYR A 82 12.00 -2.46 -2.72
CA TYR A 82 13.35 -1.90 -2.90
C TYR A 82 14.37 -2.37 -1.86
N ILE A 83 13.91 -2.86 -0.69
CA ILE A 83 14.80 -3.25 0.44
C ILE A 83 14.71 -4.75 0.72
N LYS A 84 13.51 -5.32 0.71
CA LYS A 84 13.32 -6.75 0.98
C LYS A 84 13.78 -7.58 -0.21
N TRP A 85 14.44 -8.70 0.06
CA TRP A 85 14.73 -9.68 -0.97
C TRP A 85 13.43 -10.23 -1.56
N HIS A 86 13.42 -10.48 -2.88
CA HIS A 86 12.28 -11.11 -3.54
C HIS A 86 12.01 -12.51 -2.95
N ARG A 87 13.07 -13.23 -2.56
CA ARG A 87 13.00 -14.50 -1.85
C ARG A 87 13.94 -14.49 -0.66
N GLU A 88 13.40 -14.56 0.55
CA GLU A 88 14.23 -14.53 1.78
C GLU A 88 15.21 -15.71 1.87
N LYS A 89 14.80 -16.89 1.41
CA LYS A 89 15.67 -18.08 1.39
C LYS A 89 16.66 -18.11 0.22
N LYS A 90 16.57 -17.15 -0.71
CA LYS A 90 17.48 -17.00 -1.86
C LYS A 90 17.76 -15.51 -2.08
N PRO A 91 18.55 -14.87 -1.20
CA PRO A 91 18.91 -13.46 -1.33
C PRO A 91 19.66 -13.17 -2.65
N GLY A 92 19.70 -11.90 -3.04
CA GLY A 92 20.48 -11.43 -4.19
C GLY A 92 19.73 -10.49 -5.12
N GLN A 93 18.39 -10.56 -5.17
CA GLN A 93 17.59 -9.66 -6.00
C GLN A 93 16.35 -9.17 -5.26
N THR A 94 16.05 -7.88 -5.38
CA THR A 94 14.78 -7.27 -4.95
C THR A 94 13.78 -7.26 -6.11
N PRO A 95 12.47 -7.09 -5.83
CA PRO A 95 11.48 -6.90 -6.89
C PRO A 95 11.79 -5.72 -7.82
N ALA A 96 12.38 -4.63 -7.30
CA ALA A 96 12.80 -3.49 -8.11
C ALA A 96 13.95 -3.85 -9.06
N MET A 97 14.92 -4.64 -8.60
CA MET A 97 16.02 -5.14 -9.45
C MET A 97 15.52 -6.06 -10.56
N LEU A 98 14.60 -6.98 -10.25
CA LEU A 98 13.98 -7.86 -11.24
C LEU A 98 13.20 -7.09 -12.31
N LYS A 99 12.68 -5.91 -11.96
CA LYS A 99 12.00 -5.01 -12.90
C LYS A 99 12.95 -4.05 -13.62
N GLY A 100 14.26 -4.11 -13.38
CA GLY A 100 15.24 -3.19 -13.95
C GLY A 100 15.11 -1.75 -13.45
N LEU A 101 14.41 -1.51 -12.33
CA LEU A 101 14.21 -0.17 -11.77
C LEU A 101 15.44 0.32 -11.00
N LEU A 102 16.21 -0.61 -10.43
CA LEU A 102 17.48 -0.35 -9.75
C LEU A 102 18.46 -1.47 -10.08
N SER A 103 19.75 -1.14 -10.18
CA SER A 103 20.83 -2.14 -10.28
C SER A 103 21.10 -2.81 -8.94
N GLU A 104 20.83 -2.12 -7.83
CA GLU A 104 21.17 -2.54 -6.48
C GLU A 104 20.01 -2.39 -5.49
N ARG A 105 20.14 -3.06 -4.35
CA ARG A 105 19.16 -2.97 -3.26
C ARG A 105 19.36 -1.68 -2.48
N LEU A 106 18.26 -1.01 -2.14
CA LEU A 106 18.31 0.12 -1.21
C LEU A 106 18.54 -0.34 0.23
N THR A 107 19.39 0.40 0.95
CA THR A 107 19.50 0.32 2.41
C THR A 107 18.61 1.37 3.08
N ILE A 108 18.44 1.24 4.40
CA ILE A 108 17.77 2.29 5.20
C ILE A 108 18.57 3.60 5.15
N GLY A 109 19.91 3.51 5.10
CA GLY A 109 20.80 4.65 4.94
C GLY A 109 20.56 5.39 3.63
N ASP A 110 20.40 4.66 2.51
CA ASP A 110 20.09 5.29 1.21
C ASP A 110 18.73 5.99 1.23
N LEU A 111 17.74 5.36 1.87
CA LEU A 111 16.38 5.89 1.93
C LEU A 111 16.26 7.14 2.82
N LEU A 112 16.95 7.13 3.97
CA LEU A 112 16.86 8.20 4.98
C LEU A 112 18.02 9.20 4.93
N GLY A 113 19.04 8.94 4.11
CA GLY A 113 20.25 9.75 4.02
C GLY A 113 20.02 11.14 3.41
N LYS A 114 18.87 11.36 2.75
CA LYS A 114 18.45 12.67 2.25
C LYS A 114 17.04 12.98 2.70
N ARG A 115 16.88 14.13 3.36
CA ARG A 115 15.55 14.66 3.69
C ARG A 115 14.94 15.30 2.46
N LEU A 116 13.81 14.77 2.04
CA LEU A 116 13.01 15.32 0.95
C LEU A 116 12.04 16.36 1.52
N PHE A 117 12.09 17.58 1.00
CA PHE A 117 11.20 18.66 1.42
C PHE A 117 10.04 18.80 0.43
N PRO A 118 8.78 18.78 0.88
CA PRO A 118 7.60 18.96 0.02
C PRO A 118 7.58 20.31 -0.71
N GLY A 119 8.24 21.33 -0.17
CA GLY A 119 8.41 22.62 -0.85
C GLY A 119 9.37 22.56 -2.04
N ARG A 120 10.26 21.56 -2.09
CA ARG A 120 11.26 21.38 -3.16
C ARG A 120 10.92 20.24 -4.11
N ILE A 121 10.02 19.35 -3.74
CA ILE A 121 9.62 18.19 -4.53
C ILE A 121 8.12 18.21 -4.74
N ALA A 122 7.72 18.24 -6.01
CA ALA A 122 6.32 18.22 -6.37
C ALA A 122 5.68 16.88 -5.96
N LEU A 123 4.79 16.95 -4.98
CA LEU A 123 3.91 15.83 -4.63
C LEU A 123 2.63 15.89 -5.48
N PRO A 124 2.17 14.75 -6.04
CA PRO A 124 0.86 14.70 -6.69
C PRO A 124 -0.24 15.13 -5.71
N PRO A 125 -1.37 15.69 -6.19
CA PRO A 125 -2.38 16.34 -5.34
C PRO A 125 -2.83 15.49 -4.15
N ARG A 126 -3.15 14.22 -4.37
CA ARG A 126 -3.59 13.31 -3.30
C ARG A 126 -2.53 13.08 -2.22
N TRP A 127 -1.27 12.96 -2.62
CA TRP A 127 -0.16 12.75 -1.68
C TRP A 127 0.14 14.00 -0.87
N ARG A 128 -0.04 15.18 -1.47
CA ARG A 128 0.05 16.47 -0.78
C ARG A 128 -1.01 16.57 0.33
N GLU A 129 -2.24 16.14 0.07
CA GLU A 129 -3.31 16.11 1.09
C GLU A 129 -3.00 15.14 2.24
N TYR A 130 -2.44 13.96 1.94
CA TYR A 130 -2.02 13.01 2.97
C TYR A 130 -0.91 13.59 3.83
N TYR A 131 0.14 14.11 3.19
CA TYR A 131 1.27 14.73 3.87
C TYR A 131 0.84 15.90 4.77
N ARG A 132 0.00 16.81 4.27
CA ARG A 132 -0.55 17.95 5.04
C ARG A 132 -1.67 17.55 6.01
N ARG A 133 -2.03 16.27 6.10
CA ARG A 133 -3.10 15.74 6.96
C ARG A 133 -4.48 16.39 6.76
N THR A 134 -4.77 16.94 5.58
CA THR A 134 -6.03 17.65 5.30
C THR A 134 -7.21 16.72 5.00
N VAL A 135 -6.94 15.43 4.78
CA VAL A 135 -7.99 14.45 4.49
C VAL A 135 -8.91 14.26 5.69
N ARG A 136 -10.23 14.39 5.45
CA ARG A 136 -11.26 14.12 6.45
C ARG A 136 -11.46 12.61 6.63
N THR A 137 -11.40 12.17 7.87
CA THR A 137 -11.79 10.82 8.29
C THR A 137 -13.23 10.89 8.79
N ARG A 138 -14.16 10.32 8.02
CA ARG A 138 -15.61 10.46 8.22
C ARG A 138 -16.10 9.99 9.59
N THR A 139 -15.45 8.97 10.15
CA THR A 139 -15.82 8.37 11.44
C THR A 139 -15.35 9.19 12.64
N LEU A 140 -14.47 10.17 12.45
CA LEU A 140 -14.00 11.05 13.53
C LEU A 140 -14.87 12.30 13.59
N ALA A 141 -15.40 12.59 14.78
CA ALA A 141 -16.13 13.84 15.04
C ALA A 141 -15.24 15.07 14.78
N THR A 142 -14.00 15.04 15.30
CA THR A 142 -13.04 16.13 15.17
C THR A 142 -11.85 15.69 14.33
N ASN A 143 -11.57 16.42 13.24
CA ASN A 143 -10.46 16.17 12.33
C ASN A 143 -9.44 17.31 12.43
N ARG A 144 -8.78 17.44 13.58
CA ARG A 144 -7.77 18.50 13.79
C ARG A 144 -6.68 18.40 12.71
N VAL A 145 -6.41 19.53 12.09
CA VAL A 145 -5.28 19.77 11.19
C VAL A 145 -4.29 20.65 11.96
N HIS A 146 -3.00 20.57 11.61
CA HIS A 146 -2.02 21.48 12.19
C HIS A 146 -1.88 22.69 11.26
N ASP A 147 -1.91 23.88 11.84
CA ASP A 147 -1.80 25.15 11.11
C ASP A 147 -0.45 25.83 11.38
N LEU A 148 0.52 25.06 11.88
CA LEU A 148 1.87 25.53 12.15
C LEU A 148 2.65 25.68 10.84
N ASP A 149 3.12 26.89 10.56
CA ASP A 149 3.89 27.24 9.36
C ASP A 149 5.24 26.48 9.27
N TYR A 150 5.84 26.18 10.42
CA TYR A 150 7.16 25.52 10.53
C TYR A 150 7.10 24.04 10.91
N ALA A 151 5.92 23.40 10.89
CA ALA A 151 5.81 21.98 11.25
C ALA A 151 6.33 21.00 10.18
N PHE A 152 7.03 21.49 9.15
CA PHE A 152 7.43 20.71 7.97
C PHE A 152 8.94 20.74 7.70
#